data_AF-A0A4V2Z2A9-F1
#
_entry.id   AF-A0A4V2Z2A9-F1
#
_cell.length_a   1.000
_cell.length_b   1.000
_cell.length_c   1.000
_cell.angle_alpha   90.00
_cell.angle_beta   90.00
_cell.angle_gamma   90.00
#
_symmetry.space_group_name_H-M   'P 1'
#
loop_
_entity.id
_entity.type
_entity.pdbx_description
1 polymer ?
#
loop_
_entity_poly.entity_id
_entity_poly.type
_entity_poly.pdbx_seq_one_letter_code
_entity_poly.pdbx_strand_id
1 'polypeptide(L)'
;MDHLPFTPFFFVLAYITSNLLALLSIFASIRFPKFARVFFIMLFGWACWINSSMALDTPWVYQDYADTAVPLYKQFILGTFEAIVTPMVLVIAICQAFIAIAMLLKGKLFRIGCWGGIVFGLAVAPLGTYAAFPATVFMAIALYLLQKKNDNLFLWERKHDQHKKAYMEHASH
;
A
#
# COMPACT_ATOMS: atom_id res chain seq x y z
N MET A 1 -18.16 -11.92 -28.16
CA MET A 1 -18.07 -11.42 -26.78
C MET A 1 -17.22 -10.18 -26.86
N ASP A 2 -17.88 -9.03 -26.82
CA ASP A 2 -17.28 -7.74 -27.11
C ASP A 2 -16.19 -7.41 -26.09
N HIS A 3 -14.98 -7.30 -26.59
CA HIS A 3 -13.80 -6.94 -25.82
C HIS A 3 -14.03 -5.53 -25.26
N LEU A 4 -14.30 -5.44 -23.95
CA LEU A 4 -14.34 -4.17 -23.23
C LEU A 4 -13.07 -3.38 -23.62
N PRO A 5 -13.19 -2.12 -24.05
CA PRO A 5 -12.06 -1.39 -24.57
C PRO A 5 -11.27 -0.87 -23.37
N PHE A 6 -10.43 -1.71 -22.77
CA PHE A 6 -9.23 -1.20 -22.12
C PHE A 6 -8.34 -0.64 -23.23
N THR A 7 -8.72 0.56 -23.71
CA THR A 7 -7.92 1.28 -24.68
C THR A 7 -6.55 1.54 -24.05
N PRO A 8 -5.47 1.56 -24.86
CA PRO A 8 -4.14 1.95 -24.39
C PRO A 8 -4.17 3.26 -23.57
N PHE A 9 -5.12 4.14 -23.86
CA PHE A 9 -5.38 5.36 -23.10
C PHE A 9 -5.72 5.11 -21.63
N PHE A 10 -6.67 4.22 -21.29
CA PHE A 10 -7.04 3.94 -19.90
C PHE A 10 -5.86 3.36 -19.10
N PHE A 11 -5.08 2.48 -19.71
CA PHE A 11 -3.88 1.92 -19.10
C PHE A 11 -2.85 3.02 -18.79
N VAL A 12 -2.51 3.86 -19.77
CA VAL A 12 -1.54 4.95 -19.60
C VAL A 12 -2.03 5.94 -18.54
N LEU A 13 -3.32 6.28 -18.55
CA LEU A 13 -3.92 7.16 -17.55
C LEU A 13 -3.78 6.59 -16.15
N ALA A 14 -4.18 5.32 -15.94
CA ALA A 14 -4.05 4.65 -14.64
C ALA A 14 -2.58 4.57 -14.17
N TYR A 15 -1.65 4.28 -15.09
CA TYR A 15 -0.23 4.21 -14.80
C TYR A 15 0.36 5.56 -14.35
N ILE A 16 0.07 6.64 -15.10
CA ILE A 16 0.54 8.00 -14.77
C ILE A 16 -0.07 8.45 -13.44
N THR A 17 -1.37 8.25 -13.26
CA THR A 17 -2.07 8.62 -12.02
C THR A 17 -1.50 7.87 -10.81
N SER A 18 -1.21 6.57 -10.93
CA SER A 18 -0.64 5.78 -9.84
C SER A 18 0.74 6.30 -9.42
N ASN A 19 1.61 6.60 -10.39
CA ASN A 19 2.94 7.15 -10.12
C ASN A 19 2.88 8.56 -9.52
N LEU A 20 1.98 9.42 -10.02
CA LEU A 20 1.78 10.75 -9.47
C LEU A 20 1.26 10.70 -8.03
N LEU A 21 0.26 9.86 -7.75
CA LEU A 21 -0.26 9.66 -6.40
C LEU A 21 0.82 9.13 -5.45
N ALA A 22 1.68 8.22 -5.91
CA ALA A 22 2.77 7.71 -5.10
C ALA A 22 3.80 8.81 -4.75
N LEU A 23 4.16 9.69 -5.70
CA LEU A 23 5.01 10.85 -5.42
C LEU A 23 4.34 11.85 -4.46
N LEU A 24 3.05 12.13 -4.64
CA LEU A 24 2.27 12.96 -3.72
C LEU A 24 2.22 12.35 -2.31
N SER A 25 2.20 11.03 -2.20
CA SER A 25 2.22 10.34 -0.90
C SER A 25 3.54 10.55 -0.14
N ILE A 26 4.68 10.67 -0.84
CA ILE A 26 5.97 11.03 -0.24
C ILE A 26 5.88 12.43 0.38
N PHE A 27 5.40 13.40 -0.40
CA PHE A 27 5.24 14.77 0.06
C PHE A 27 4.28 14.86 1.26
N ALA A 28 3.11 14.21 1.16
CA ALA A 28 2.12 14.14 2.22
C ALA A 28 2.68 13.47 3.48
N SER A 29 3.52 12.44 3.35
CA SER A 29 4.12 11.74 4.50
C SER A 29 5.02 12.63 5.35
N ILE A 30 5.63 13.64 4.74
CA ILE A 30 6.47 14.62 5.43
C ILE A 30 5.62 15.76 6.00
N ARG A 31 4.74 16.35 5.17
CA ARG A 31 4.08 17.62 5.50
C ARG A 31 2.72 17.45 6.18
N PHE A 32 2.02 16.36 5.85
CA PHE A 32 0.62 16.09 6.17
C PHE A 32 0.41 14.63 6.59
N PRO A 33 1.08 14.15 7.65
CA PRO A 33 1.17 12.73 7.98
C PRO A 33 -0.18 12.05 8.22
N LYS A 34 -1.18 12.79 8.72
CA LYS A 34 -2.54 12.27 8.88
C LYS A 34 -3.21 11.96 7.55
N PHE A 35 -3.05 12.85 6.56
CA PHE A 35 -3.58 12.63 5.21
C PHE A 35 -2.85 11.46 4.53
N ALA A 36 -1.54 11.35 4.68
CA ALA A 36 -0.79 10.20 4.18
C ALA A 36 -1.27 8.88 4.80
N ARG A 37 -1.52 8.85 6.12
CA ARG A 37 -2.11 7.67 6.78
C ARG A 37 -3.48 7.32 6.24
N VAL A 38 -4.39 8.30 6.07
CA VAL A 38 -5.71 8.08 5.49
C VAL A 38 -5.59 7.53 4.07
N PHE A 39 -4.68 8.09 3.27
CA PHE A 39 -4.36 7.57 1.94
C PHE A 39 -3.94 6.10 1.98
N PHE A 40 -3.02 5.72 2.87
CA PHE A 40 -2.58 4.33 2.99
C PHE A 40 -3.67 3.39 3.56
N ILE A 41 -4.55 3.88 4.43
CA ILE A 41 -5.74 3.12 4.88
C ILE A 41 -6.61 2.78 3.68
N MET A 42 -6.96 3.80 2.88
CA MET A 42 -7.81 3.61 1.71
C MET A 42 -7.13 2.70 0.68
N LEU A 43 -5.86 2.92 0.40
CA LEU A 43 -5.10 2.13 -0.56
C LEU A 43 -5.01 0.65 -0.16
N PHE A 44 -4.53 0.36 1.05
CA PHE A 44 -4.36 -1.03 1.50
C PHE A 44 -5.69 -1.71 1.82
N GLY A 45 -6.69 -0.97 2.31
CA GLY A 45 -8.05 -1.48 2.50
C GLY A 45 -8.71 -1.83 1.16
N TRP A 46 -8.59 -0.97 0.17
CA TRP A 46 -9.07 -1.23 -1.20
C TRP A 46 -8.33 -2.40 -1.85
N ALA A 47 -7.00 -2.45 -1.71
CA ALA A 47 -6.20 -3.56 -2.21
C ALA A 47 -6.59 -4.89 -1.56
N CYS A 48 -6.83 -4.91 -0.25
CA CYS A 48 -7.33 -6.09 0.46
C CYS A 48 -8.67 -6.56 -0.13
N TRP A 49 -9.61 -5.63 -0.34
CA TRP A 49 -10.92 -5.96 -0.89
C TRP A 49 -10.80 -6.54 -2.29
N ILE A 50 -10.14 -5.82 -3.21
CA ILE A 50 -9.96 -6.26 -4.60
C ILE A 50 -9.21 -7.58 -4.66
N ASN A 51 -8.13 -7.74 -3.89
CA ASN A 51 -7.35 -8.98 -3.91
C ASN A 51 -8.12 -10.17 -3.35
N SER A 52 -8.95 -9.96 -2.32
CA SER A 52 -9.79 -11.02 -1.78
C SER A 52 -10.86 -11.43 -2.80
N SER A 53 -11.55 -10.48 -3.42
CA SER A 53 -12.56 -10.76 -4.44
C SER A 53 -11.95 -11.44 -5.67
N MET A 54 -10.88 -10.90 -6.25
CA MET A 54 -10.25 -11.49 -7.44
C MET A 54 -9.65 -12.87 -7.16
N ALA A 55 -9.09 -13.11 -5.97
CA ALA A 55 -8.57 -14.44 -5.62
C ALA A 55 -9.65 -15.53 -5.56
N LEU A 56 -10.88 -15.15 -5.19
CA LEU A 56 -12.02 -16.06 -5.04
C LEU A 56 -12.82 -16.19 -6.34
N ASP A 57 -13.03 -15.09 -7.05
CA ASP A 57 -13.93 -15.04 -8.21
C ASP A 57 -13.17 -15.29 -9.52
N THR A 58 -11.96 -14.76 -9.66
CA THR A 58 -11.22 -14.73 -10.93
C THR A 58 -9.70 -14.90 -10.77
N PRO A 59 -9.18 -15.92 -10.07
CA PRO A 59 -7.75 -16.00 -9.69
C PRO A 59 -6.77 -16.04 -10.87
N TRP A 60 -7.20 -16.49 -12.05
CA TRP A 60 -6.34 -16.56 -13.24
C TRP A 60 -5.81 -15.18 -13.69
N VAL A 61 -6.50 -14.08 -13.36
CA VAL A 61 -6.07 -12.70 -13.70
C VAL A 61 -4.70 -12.34 -13.13
N TYR A 62 -4.24 -13.03 -12.09
CA TYR A 62 -2.91 -12.78 -11.53
C TYR A 62 -1.78 -13.33 -12.41
N GLN A 63 -2.08 -14.20 -13.37
CA GLN A 63 -1.10 -14.66 -14.35
C GLN A 63 -0.69 -13.55 -15.31
N ASP A 64 -1.57 -12.58 -15.58
CA ASP A 64 -1.30 -11.45 -16.48
C ASP A 64 -0.11 -10.60 -16.00
N TYR A 65 0.20 -10.59 -14.70
CA TYR A 65 1.40 -9.93 -14.18
C TYR A 65 2.71 -10.50 -14.73
N ALA A 66 2.71 -11.73 -15.26
CA ALA A 66 3.86 -12.35 -15.91
C ALA A 66 4.34 -11.60 -17.16
N ASP A 67 3.46 -10.82 -17.81
CA ASP A 67 3.78 -10.10 -19.05
C ASP A 67 4.75 -8.94 -18.82
N THR A 68 4.68 -8.31 -17.65
CA THR A 68 5.51 -7.15 -17.31
C THR A 68 6.53 -7.43 -16.21
N ALA A 69 6.49 -8.63 -15.62
CA ALA A 69 7.39 -9.04 -14.57
C ALA A 69 8.82 -9.27 -15.08
N VAL A 70 9.79 -9.07 -14.19
CA VAL A 70 11.18 -9.50 -14.43
C VAL A 70 11.25 -11.03 -14.58
N PRO A 71 12.27 -11.58 -15.28
CA PRO A 71 12.29 -13.00 -15.64
C PRO A 71 12.10 -13.98 -14.48
N LEU A 72 12.71 -13.71 -13.32
CA LEU A 72 12.58 -14.55 -12.13
C LEU A 72 11.14 -14.58 -11.60
N TYR A 73 10.47 -13.43 -11.55
CA TYR A 73 9.07 -13.34 -11.11
C TYR A 73 8.13 -13.95 -12.15
N LYS A 74 8.40 -13.74 -13.45
CA LYS A 74 7.65 -14.38 -14.52
C LYS A 74 7.65 -15.91 -14.39
N GLN A 75 8.81 -16.52 -14.13
CA GLN A 75 8.92 -17.97 -13.91
C GLN A 75 8.16 -18.44 -12.66
N PHE A 76 8.20 -17.65 -11.59
CA PHE A 76 7.43 -17.95 -10.38
C PHE A 76 5.91 -17.89 -10.63
N ILE A 77 5.44 -16.84 -11.31
CA ILE A 77 4.02 -16.60 -11.62
C ILE A 77 3.45 -17.73 -12.49
N LEU A 78 4.17 -18.07 -13.57
CA LEU A 78 3.78 -19.12 -14.52
C LEU A 78 4.12 -20.55 -14.04
N GLY A 79 4.62 -20.69 -12.80
CA GLY A 79 5.05 -21.96 -12.23
C GLY A 79 4.37 -22.21 -10.89
N THR A 80 5.14 -22.19 -9.80
CA THR A 80 4.64 -22.51 -8.46
C THR A 80 3.43 -21.69 -8.04
N PHE A 81 3.41 -20.40 -8.39
CA PHE A 81 2.32 -19.50 -8.00
C PHE A 81 0.98 -19.94 -8.58
N GLU A 82 0.94 -20.39 -9.83
CA GLU A 82 -0.27 -20.83 -10.52
C GLU A 82 -1.04 -21.89 -9.72
N ALA A 83 -0.34 -22.85 -9.10
CA ALA A 83 -0.96 -23.90 -8.30
C ALA A 83 -1.54 -23.42 -6.96
N ILE A 84 -1.13 -22.23 -6.48
CA ILE A 84 -1.47 -21.72 -5.14
C ILE A 84 -1.95 -20.25 -5.15
N VAL A 85 -2.40 -19.72 -6.30
CA VAL A 85 -2.75 -18.30 -6.45
C VAL A 85 -3.75 -17.87 -5.38
N THR A 86 -4.88 -18.57 -5.25
CA THR A 86 -5.93 -18.21 -4.31
C THR A 86 -5.44 -18.13 -2.86
N PRO A 87 -4.87 -19.20 -2.25
CA PRO A 87 -4.41 -19.11 -0.87
C PRO A 87 -3.29 -18.08 -0.67
N MET A 88 -2.38 -17.92 -1.65
CA MET A 88 -1.30 -16.96 -1.55
C MET A 88 -1.79 -15.52 -1.59
N VAL A 89 -2.70 -15.20 -2.51
CA VAL A 89 -3.28 -13.85 -2.64
C VAL A 89 -4.18 -13.52 -1.45
N LEU A 90 -4.91 -14.48 -0.90
CA LEU A 90 -5.70 -14.27 0.33
C LEU A 90 -4.82 -13.95 1.54
N VAL A 91 -3.66 -14.61 1.68
CA VAL A 91 -2.67 -14.27 2.72
C VAL A 91 -2.15 -12.85 2.50
N ILE A 92 -1.85 -12.46 1.25
CA ILE A 92 -1.45 -11.09 0.91
C ILE A 92 -2.56 -10.09 1.30
N ALA A 93 -3.83 -10.39 0.99
CA ALA A 93 -4.96 -9.53 1.33
C ALA A 93 -5.10 -9.36 2.86
N ILE A 94 -4.93 -10.42 3.65
CA ILE A 94 -4.90 -10.35 5.11
C ILE A 94 -3.77 -9.44 5.60
N CYS A 95 -2.56 -9.58 5.05
CA CYS A 95 -1.45 -8.67 5.34
C CYS A 95 -1.80 -7.21 5.01
N GLN A 96 -2.47 -6.96 3.87
CA GLN A 96 -2.93 -5.63 3.48
C GLN A 96 -3.98 -5.07 4.46
N ALA A 97 -4.92 -5.89 4.94
CA ALA A 97 -5.85 -5.49 6.00
C ALA A 97 -5.12 -5.08 7.28
N PHE A 98 -4.12 -5.86 7.72
CA PHE A 98 -3.31 -5.51 8.89
C PHE A 98 -2.54 -4.19 8.71
N ILE A 99 -1.99 -3.93 7.51
CA ILE A 99 -1.34 -2.65 7.21
C ILE A 99 -2.35 -1.50 7.32
N ALA A 100 -3.55 -1.65 6.73
CA ALA A 100 -4.60 -0.64 6.79
C ALA A 100 -5.03 -0.35 8.23
N ILE A 101 -5.27 -1.39 9.04
CA ILE A 101 -5.63 -1.25 10.46
C ILE A 101 -4.51 -0.57 11.23
N ALA A 102 -3.25 -0.94 11.00
CA ALA A 102 -2.11 -0.36 11.69
C ALA A 102 -1.95 1.15 11.44
N MET A 103 -2.39 1.67 10.29
CA MET A 103 -2.38 3.12 9.99
C MET A 103 -3.35 3.92 10.88
N LEU A 104 -4.38 3.29 11.46
CA LEU A 104 -5.29 3.90 12.43
C LEU A 104 -4.63 4.04 13.82
N LEU A 105 -3.62 3.24 14.11
CA LEU A 105 -3.01 3.09 15.42
C LEU A 105 -1.80 4.04 15.60
N LYS A 106 -1.09 3.91 16.73
CA LYS A 106 0.14 4.66 17.02
C LYS A 106 1.24 3.74 17.57
N GLY A 107 2.44 4.29 17.75
CA GLY A 107 3.59 3.63 18.34
C GLY A 107 4.05 2.42 17.54
N LYS A 108 4.34 1.32 18.25
CA LYS A 108 4.92 0.09 17.67
C LYS A 108 4.02 -0.54 16.59
N LEU A 109 2.71 -0.61 16.81
CA LEU A 109 1.79 -1.24 15.85
C LEU A 109 1.75 -0.47 14.53
N PHE A 110 1.74 0.87 14.59
CA PHE A 110 1.84 1.72 13.40
C PHE A 110 3.16 1.50 12.65
N ARG A 111 4.30 1.45 13.37
CA ARG A 111 5.61 1.16 12.77
C ARG A 111 5.64 -0.21 12.08
N ILE A 112 5.07 -1.25 12.71
CA ILE A 112 4.93 -2.58 12.11
C ILE A 112 4.12 -2.51 10.83
N GLY A 113 3.00 -1.79 10.82
CA GLY A 113 2.20 -1.55 9.60
C GLY A 113 2.99 -0.88 8.49
N CYS A 114 3.78 0.17 8.80
CA CYS A 114 4.65 0.81 7.83
C CYS A 114 5.69 -0.15 7.26
N TRP A 115 6.34 -0.96 8.10
CA TRP A 115 7.28 -1.99 7.63
C TRP A 115 6.62 -3.05 6.77
N GLY A 116 5.41 -3.51 7.14
CA GLY A 116 4.63 -4.42 6.32
C GLY A 116 4.34 -3.84 4.93
N GLY A 117 3.91 -2.57 4.86
CA GLY A 117 3.66 -1.90 3.59
C GLY A 117 4.92 -1.65 2.77
N ILE A 118 6.07 -1.40 3.40
CA ILE A 118 7.38 -1.30 2.73
C ILE A 118 7.75 -2.64 2.09
N VAL A 119 7.69 -3.73 2.86
CA VAL A 119 8.00 -5.09 2.37
C VAL A 119 7.06 -5.46 1.23
N PHE A 120 5.76 -5.19 1.38
CA PHE A 120 4.78 -5.41 0.33
C PHE A 120 5.14 -4.63 -0.95
N GLY A 121 5.34 -3.32 -0.86
CA GLY A 121 5.65 -2.48 -2.02
C GLY A 121 6.92 -2.92 -2.76
N LEU A 122 7.97 -3.29 -2.02
CA LEU A 122 9.20 -3.80 -2.61
C LEU A 122 9.03 -5.21 -3.20
N ALA A 123 8.23 -6.08 -2.58
CA ALA A 123 7.97 -7.43 -3.09
C ALA A 123 7.17 -7.42 -4.40
N VAL A 124 6.26 -6.46 -4.60
CA VAL A 124 5.49 -6.35 -5.85
C VAL A 124 6.18 -5.51 -6.93
N ALA A 125 7.22 -4.74 -6.59
CA ALA A 125 7.96 -3.92 -7.55
C ALA A 125 8.49 -4.70 -8.78
N PRO A 126 9.01 -5.94 -8.65
CA PRO A 126 9.48 -6.73 -9.78
C PRO A 126 8.39 -7.24 -10.72
N LEU A 127 7.09 -7.03 -10.41
CA LEU A 127 5.98 -7.32 -11.33
C LEU A 127 5.88 -6.30 -12.48
N GLY A 128 6.60 -5.18 -12.39
CA GLY A 128 6.71 -4.21 -13.48
C GLY A 128 5.49 -3.29 -13.63
N THR A 129 5.17 -2.93 -14.87
CA THR A 129 4.20 -1.85 -15.17
C THR A 129 2.77 -2.20 -14.78
N TYR A 130 2.37 -3.47 -14.77
CA TYR A 130 1.05 -3.88 -14.27
C TYR A 130 0.89 -3.69 -12.76
N ALA A 131 1.99 -3.71 -12.00
CA ALA A 131 2.01 -3.28 -10.61
C ALA A 131 2.31 -1.77 -10.45
N ALA A 132 2.20 -1.00 -11.53
CA ALA A 132 2.48 0.44 -11.58
C ALA A 132 3.90 0.83 -11.16
N PHE A 133 4.90 -0.07 -11.27
CA PHE A 133 6.30 0.29 -11.03
C PHE A 133 6.68 1.57 -11.82
N PRO A 134 7.37 2.56 -11.22
CA PRO A 134 8.01 2.57 -9.89
C PRO A 134 7.14 3.04 -8.71
N ALA A 135 5.83 3.23 -8.87
CA ALA A 135 4.93 3.72 -7.82
C ALA A 135 5.04 2.93 -6.51
N THR A 136 5.18 1.61 -6.59
CA THR A 136 5.33 0.71 -5.43
C THR A 136 6.57 1.01 -4.59
N VAL A 137 7.67 1.40 -5.24
CA VAL A 137 8.91 1.84 -4.56
C VAL A 137 8.71 3.21 -3.92
N PHE A 138 8.05 4.14 -4.61
CA PHE A 138 7.73 5.45 -4.05
C PHE A 138 6.81 5.35 -2.82
N MET A 139 5.83 4.44 -2.84
CA MET A 139 4.98 4.16 -1.69
C MET A 139 5.77 3.57 -0.52
N ALA A 140 6.73 2.68 -0.76
CA ALA A 140 7.64 2.19 0.28
C ALA A 140 8.47 3.34 0.90
N ILE A 141 9.01 4.24 0.07
CA ILE A 141 9.73 5.43 0.54
C ILE A 141 8.81 6.32 1.39
N ALA A 142 7.58 6.56 0.94
CA ALA A 142 6.59 7.35 1.66
C ALA A 142 6.30 6.75 3.05
N LEU A 143 6.03 5.44 3.13
CA LEU A 143 5.81 4.74 4.40
C LEU A 143 7.02 4.82 5.35
N TYR A 144 8.24 4.70 4.81
CA TYR A 144 9.46 4.86 5.60
C TYR A 144 9.59 6.27 6.21
N LEU A 145 9.35 7.30 5.40
CA LEU A 145 9.38 8.69 5.85
C LEU A 145 8.26 8.99 6.85
N LEU A 146 7.07 8.42 6.61
CA LEU A 146 5.91 8.55 7.45
C LEU A 146 6.19 8.01 8.86
N GLN A 147 6.76 6.81 8.99
CA GLN A 147 7.07 6.23 10.31
C GLN A 147 8.17 6.98 11.05
N LYS A 148 9.18 7.52 10.35
CA LYS A 148 10.38 8.10 10.98
C LYS A 148 10.07 9.34 11.82
N LYS A 149 8.98 10.06 11.49
CA LYS A 149 8.67 11.36 12.07
C LYS A 149 7.34 11.42 12.84
N ASN A 150 6.48 10.40 12.74
CA ASN A 150 5.05 10.54 13.09
C ASN A 150 4.44 9.32 13.80
N ASP A 151 5.22 8.60 14.59
CA ASP A 151 4.75 7.38 15.25
C ASP A 151 3.88 7.61 16.48
N ASN A 152 4.00 8.75 17.16
CA ASN A 152 3.24 9.05 18.38
C ASN A 152 1.86 9.69 18.16
N LEU A 153 1.40 9.74 16.90
CA LEU A 153 0.16 10.42 16.53
C LEU A 153 -1.00 9.44 16.35
N PHE A 154 -2.14 9.72 16.97
CA PHE A 154 -3.42 9.17 16.51
C PHE A 154 -4.02 10.04 15.41
N LEU A 155 -4.85 9.43 14.55
CA LEU A 155 -5.53 10.17 13.48
C LEU A 155 -6.50 11.22 14.02
N TRP A 156 -7.22 10.89 15.10
CA TRP A 156 -8.26 11.72 15.69
C TRP A 156 -7.74 12.77 16.69
N GLU A 157 -6.47 12.74 17.09
CA GLU A 157 -5.94 13.66 18.12
C GLU A 157 -5.77 15.08 17.55
N ARG A 158 -6.49 16.08 18.08
CA ARG A 158 -6.41 17.45 17.55
C ARG A 158 -5.13 18.13 18.03
N LYS A 159 -4.62 19.09 17.24
CA LYS A 159 -3.39 19.85 17.58
C LYS A 159 -3.51 20.54 18.96
N HIS A 160 -4.72 20.94 19.35
CA HIS A 160 -5.04 21.52 20.65
C HIS A 160 -4.80 20.54 21.82
N ASP A 161 -5.12 19.26 21.63
CA ASP A 161 -4.99 18.23 22.67
C ASP A 161 -3.52 17.92 22.98
N GLN A 162 -2.64 18.06 21.98
CA GLN A 162 -1.20 17.88 22.15
C GLN A 162 -0.56 18.99 22.98
N HIS A 163 -0.91 20.26 22.70
CA HIS A 163 -0.43 21.38 23.49
C HIS A 163 -0.86 21.25 24.95
N LYS A 164 -2.14 20.91 25.20
CA LYS A 164 -2.65 20.73 26.56
C LYS A 164 -1.91 19.63 27.33
N LYS A 165 -1.62 18.49 26.70
CA LYS A 165 -0.82 17.41 27.32
C LYS A 165 0.59 17.85 27.66
N ALA A 166 1.30 18.51 26.73
CA ALA A 166 2.64 19.01 26.97
C ALA A 166 2.69 20.04 28.13
N TYR A 167 1.68 20.93 28.22
CA TYR A 167 1.55 21.85 29.35
C TYR A 167 1.32 21.12 30.68
N MET A 168 0.48 20.08 30.72
CA MET A 168 0.23 19.33 31.97
C MET A 168 1.43 18.49 32.43
N GLU A 169 2.21 17.92 31.50
CA GLU A 169 3.47 17.24 31.84
C GLU A 169 4.50 18.23 32.40
N HIS A 170 4.60 19.45 31.85
CA HIS A 170 5.47 20.48 32.42
C HIS A 170 4.99 21.03 33.78
N ALA A 171 3.68 21.06 34.02
CA ALA A 171 3.11 21.55 35.29
C ALA A 171 3.12 20.52 36.43
N SER A 172 3.49 19.27 36.16
CA SER A 172 3.58 18.18 37.15
C SER A 172 5.02 17.87 37.59
N HIS A 173 5.97 18.69 37.17
CA HIS A 173 7.37 18.71 37.59
C HIS A 173 7.68 20.02 38.31
#